data_AF-A0A2I1FY69-F1
#
_entry.id   AF-A0A2I1FY69-F1
#
_cell.length_a   1.000
_cell.length_b   1.000
_cell.length_c   1.000
_cell.angle_alpha   90.00
_cell.angle_beta   90.00
_cell.angle_gamma   90.00
#
_symmetry.space_group_name_H-M   'P 1'
#
loop_
_entity.id
_entity.type
_entity.pdbx_description
1 polymer ?
#
loop_
_entity_poly.entity_id
_entity_poly.type
_entity_poly.pdbx_seq_one_letter_code
_entity_poly.pdbx_strand_id
1 'polypeptide(L)'
;MSNSESKIRWRDIVCSKSGISRKNKLQQTGQAVDNKSTRNRLSQRCNCTFFICGIKSEDHGLWIVVKINLSYNHNLVPIQLRKFMPDNQEISDNIKDKTLGLHKAGINITRIRDIIQYD
;
A
#
# COMPACT_ATOMS: atom_id res chain seq x y z
N MET A 1 -17.49 -28.46 -29.70
CA MET A 1 -17.27 -28.64 -28.26
C MET A 1 -16.17 -27.67 -27.83
N SER A 2 -16.53 -26.47 -27.40
CA SER A 2 -15.57 -25.45 -26.96
C SER A 2 -15.25 -25.66 -25.49
N ASN A 3 -14.03 -26.14 -25.21
CA ASN A 3 -13.48 -26.27 -23.86
C ASN A 3 -13.14 -24.87 -23.34
N SER A 4 -14.11 -24.17 -22.75
CA SER A 4 -13.83 -22.95 -22.01
C SER A 4 -13.32 -23.36 -20.63
N GLU A 5 -12.01 -23.57 -20.51
CA GLU A 5 -11.36 -23.72 -19.21
C GLU A 5 -11.72 -22.50 -18.36
N SER A 6 -12.58 -22.72 -17.38
CA SER A 6 -13.01 -21.69 -16.46
C SER A 6 -11.82 -21.39 -15.54
N LYS A 7 -11.22 -20.22 -15.77
CA LYS A 7 -9.99 -19.81 -15.10
C LYS A 7 -10.34 -19.35 -13.69
N ILE A 8 -10.13 -20.22 -12.71
CA ILE A 8 -10.25 -19.90 -11.28
C ILE A 8 -9.49 -18.61 -10.98
N ARG A 9 -10.20 -17.59 -10.45
CA ARG A 9 -9.61 -16.30 -10.05
C ARG A 9 -9.47 -16.25 -8.54
N TRP A 10 -8.24 -16.11 -8.07
CA TRP A 10 -7.86 -16.00 -6.67
C TRP A 10 -7.39 -14.58 -6.34
N ARG A 11 -7.70 -14.09 -5.15
CA ARG A 11 -7.24 -12.80 -4.61
C ARG A 11 -6.93 -12.93 -3.13
N ASP A 12 -5.79 -12.36 -2.76
CA ASP A 12 -5.41 -12.20 -1.36
C ASP A 12 -5.47 -10.72 -0.99
N ILE A 13 -6.14 -10.42 0.12
CA ILE A 13 -6.09 -9.14 0.80
C ILE A 13 -5.16 -9.34 1.99
N VAL A 14 -4.04 -8.61 2.02
CA VAL A 14 -3.01 -8.74 3.05
C VAL A 14 -2.70 -7.38 3.67
N CYS A 15 -2.08 -7.38 4.84
CA CYS A 15 -1.62 -6.14 5.47
C CYS A 15 -0.47 -5.51 4.65
N SER A 16 -0.40 -4.18 4.60
CA SER A 16 0.73 -3.45 3.99
C SER A 16 2.08 -3.76 4.67
N LYS A 17 2.06 -4.25 5.92
CA LYS A 17 3.23 -4.70 6.67
C LYS A 17 3.53 -6.20 6.53
N SER A 18 2.83 -6.92 5.67
CA SER A 18 3.10 -8.34 5.40
C SER A 18 4.42 -8.56 4.67
N GLY A 19 4.99 -9.76 4.84
CA GLY A 19 6.27 -10.17 4.26
C GLY A 19 7.51 -9.69 5.02
N ILE A 20 8.68 -10.07 4.50
CA ILE A 20 9.99 -9.77 5.09
C ILE A 20 10.71 -8.75 4.20
N SER A 21 11.44 -7.81 4.81
CA SER A 21 12.29 -6.87 4.07
C SER A 21 13.30 -7.63 3.21
N ARG A 22 13.58 -7.17 1.98
CA ARG A 22 14.63 -7.76 1.12
C ARG A 22 15.99 -7.83 1.81
N LYS A 23 16.35 -6.81 2.59
CA LYS A 23 17.60 -6.80 3.38
C LYS A 23 17.63 -7.94 4.41
N ASN A 24 16.53 -8.14 5.13
CA ASN A 24 16.41 -9.21 6.13
C ASN A 24 16.34 -10.59 5.47
N LYS A 25 15.70 -10.70 4.30
CA LYS A 25 15.64 -11.93 3.51
C LYS A 25 17.03 -12.34 3.03
N LEU A 26 17.80 -11.40 2.47
CA LEU A 26 19.17 -11.67 1.98
C LEU A 26 20.14 -12.02 3.12
N GLN A 27 20.00 -11.36 4.29
CA GLN A 27 20.74 -11.73 5.51
C GLN A 27 20.42 -13.16 5.97
N GLN A 28 19.14 -13.56 5.95
CA GLN A 28 18.73 -14.92 6.31
C GLN A 28 19.22 -15.98 5.30
N THR A 29 19.37 -15.62 4.02
CA THR A 29 19.84 -16.54 2.97
C THR A 29 21.35 -16.49 2.73
N GLY A 30 22.11 -15.74 3.54
CA GLY A 30 23.57 -15.60 3.40
C GLY A 30 24.03 -14.90 2.12
N GLN A 31 23.15 -14.19 1.41
CA GLN A 31 23.51 -13.48 0.17
C GLN A 31 24.01 -12.07 0.48
N ALA A 32 25.10 -11.66 -0.16
CA ALA A 32 25.69 -10.35 -0.01
C ALA A 32 24.67 -9.25 -0.36
N VAL A 33 24.46 -8.32 0.57
CA VAL A 33 23.62 -7.14 0.36
C VAL A 33 24.42 -6.12 -0.43
N ASP A 34 24.13 -6.01 -1.72
CA ASP A 34 24.80 -5.03 -2.60
C ASP A 34 24.43 -3.61 -2.13
N ASN A 35 25.41 -2.88 -1.57
CA ASN A 35 25.23 -1.59 -0.89
C ASN A 35 25.09 -0.41 -1.87
N LYS A 36 24.48 -0.63 -3.05
CA LYS A 36 24.21 0.46 -4.00
C LYS A 36 23.08 1.34 -3.48
N SER A 37 23.46 2.52 -2.96
CA SER A 37 22.63 3.70 -2.65
C SER A 37 21.13 3.43 -2.47
N THR A 38 20.80 2.62 -1.46
CA THR A 38 19.42 2.57 -0.98
C THR A 38 19.30 3.58 0.15
N ARG A 39 18.33 4.50 0.07
CA ARG A 39 17.99 5.37 1.21
C ARG A 39 17.95 4.52 2.48
N ASN A 40 18.62 4.97 3.54
CA ASN A 40 18.69 4.28 4.82
C ASN A 40 17.35 4.36 5.56
N ARG A 41 16.29 3.82 4.95
CA ARG A 41 14.96 3.72 5.53
C ARG A 41 14.75 2.29 5.97
N LEU A 42 14.47 2.11 7.26
CA LEU A 42 14.06 0.84 7.82
C LEU A 42 12.76 0.39 7.15
N SER A 43 12.69 -0.91 6.81
CA SER A 43 11.48 -1.50 6.27
C SER A 43 10.37 -1.45 7.32
N GLN A 44 9.16 -1.08 6.90
CA GLN A 44 7.97 -1.14 7.76
C GLN A 44 7.31 -2.53 7.78
N ARG A 45 7.78 -3.48 6.95
CA ARG A 45 7.30 -4.86 6.95
C ARG A 45 7.76 -5.61 8.20
N CYS A 46 6.83 -6.29 8.86
CA CYS A 46 7.05 -7.04 10.11
C CYS A 46 6.50 -8.48 10.01
N ASN A 47 6.37 -9.01 8.80
CA ASN A 47 5.77 -10.32 8.54
C ASN A 47 4.37 -10.45 9.16
N CYS A 48 3.51 -9.45 8.93
CA CYS A 48 2.15 -9.46 9.47
C CYS A 48 1.35 -10.68 8.99
N THR A 49 0.64 -11.30 9.94
CA THR A 49 -0.13 -12.54 9.78
C THR A 49 -1.54 -12.34 9.23
N PHE A 50 -2.01 -11.09 9.13
CA PHE A 50 -3.34 -10.79 8.61
C PHE A 50 -3.45 -11.13 7.12
N PHE A 51 -4.49 -11.90 6.76
CA PHE A 51 -4.87 -12.13 5.37
C PHE A 51 -6.35 -12.51 5.23
N ILE A 52 -6.90 -12.25 4.04
CA ILE A 52 -8.19 -12.76 3.57
C ILE A 52 -7.98 -13.31 2.16
N CYS A 53 -8.24 -14.59 1.95
CA CYS A 53 -8.18 -15.24 0.66
C CYS A 53 -9.60 -15.39 0.09
N GLY A 54 -9.81 -14.89 -1.11
CA GLY A 54 -11.05 -15.00 -1.85
C GLY A 54 -10.88 -15.72 -3.18
N ILE A 55 -11.90 -16.50 -3.55
CA ILE A 55 -12.00 -17.13 -4.88
C ILE A 55 -13.29 -16.63 -5.53
N LYS A 56 -13.23 -16.29 -6.81
CA LYS A 56 -14.42 -15.95 -7.58
C LYS A 56 -15.16 -17.24 -7.96
N SER A 57 -16.37 -17.41 -7.44
CA SER A 57 -17.28 -18.49 -7.82
C SER A 57 -17.64 -18.40 -9.29
N GLU A 58 -17.60 -19.52 -9.98
CA GLU A 58 -17.97 -19.62 -11.40
C GLU A 58 -19.49 -19.66 -11.57
N ASP A 59 -20.20 -20.26 -10.61
CA ASP A 59 -21.64 -20.50 -10.68
C ASP A 59 -22.46 -19.20 -10.61
N HIS A 60 -22.02 -18.26 -9.76
CA HIS A 60 -22.77 -17.03 -9.48
C HIS A 60 -21.89 -15.76 -9.59
N GLY A 61 -20.61 -15.89 -9.94
CA GLY A 61 -19.73 -14.75 -10.17
C GLY A 61 -19.34 -13.94 -8.93
N LEU A 62 -19.78 -14.34 -7.73
CA LEU A 62 -19.46 -13.67 -6.47
C LEU A 62 -18.10 -14.12 -5.93
N TRP A 63 -17.50 -13.26 -5.10
CA TRP A 63 -16.29 -13.63 -4.35
C TRP A 63 -16.68 -14.39 -3.08
N ILE A 64 -16.14 -15.60 -2.95
CA ILE A 64 -16.27 -16.43 -1.75
C ILE A 64 -14.98 -16.32 -0.96
N VAL A 65 -15.09 -16.01 0.33
CA VAL A 65 -13.95 -16.02 1.25
C VAL A 65 -13.67 -17.47 1.67
N VAL A 66 -12.48 -17.97 1.36
CA VAL A 66 -12.11 -19.38 1.57
C VAL A 66 -11.17 -19.59 2.76
N LYS A 67 -10.40 -18.56 3.12
CA LYS A 67 -9.46 -18.62 4.25
C LYS A 67 -9.22 -17.23 4.80
N ILE A 68 -9.21 -17.08 6.13
CA ILE A 68 -8.93 -15.80 6.77
C ILE A 68 -8.02 -15.97 7.99
N ASN A 69 -7.22 -14.95 8.25
CA ASN A 69 -6.62 -14.67 9.54
C ASN A 69 -6.79 -13.17 9.82
N LEU A 70 -7.56 -12.84 10.85
CA LEU A 70 -7.86 -11.46 11.23
C LEU A 70 -6.87 -10.89 12.25
N SER A 71 -5.92 -11.69 12.71
CA SER A 71 -4.94 -11.30 13.73
C SER A 71 -3.79 -10.50 13.13
N TYR A 72 -3.52 -9.35 13.76
CA TYR A 72 -2.34 -8.54 13.50
C TYR A 72 -1.28 -8.80 14.58
N ASN A 73 -0.02 -8.87 14.18
CA ASN A 73 1.13 -8.93 15.10
C ASN A 73 1.77 -7.56 15.33
N HIS A 74 1.04 -6.49 15.02
CA HIS A 74 1.46 -5.11 15.22
C HIS A 74 0.25 -4.23 15.51
N ASN A 75 0.49 -3.06 16.11
CA ASN A 75 -0.55 -2.09 16.36
C ASN A 75 -1.15 -1.55 15.05
N LEU A 76 -2.46 -1.38 15.03
CA LEU A 76 -3.17 -0.69 13.97
C LEU A 76 -2.94 0.82 14.07
N VAL A 77 -3.12 1.52 12.96
CA VAL A 77 -3.04 2.99 12.95
C VAL A 77 -4.17 3.56 13.81
N PRO A 78 -3.87 4.39 14.83
CA PRO A 78 -4.88 5.07 15.64
C PRO A 78 -5.86 5.84 14.76
N ILE A 79 -7.14 5.86 15.14
CA ILE A 79 -8.22 6.49 14.35
C ILE A 79 -7.88 7.96 14.02
N GLN A 80 -7.33 8.70 14.99
CA GLN A 80 -6.91 10.09 14.84
C GLN A 80 -5.86 10.32 13.72
N LEU A 81 -5.05 9.30 13.44
CA LEU A 81 -4.01 9.37 12.41
C LEU A 81 -4.48 8.82 11.06
N ARG A 82 -5.65 8.19 10.98
CA ARG A 82 -6.16 7.60 9.72
C ARG A 82 -6.43 8.64 8.63
N LYS A 83 -6.72 9.90 8.99
CA LYS A 83 -6.88 11.01 8.04
C LYS A 83 -5.62 11.33 7.23
N PHE A 84 -4.45 10.91 7.73
CA PHE A 84 -3.17 11.07 7.03
C PHE A 84 -2.81 9.85 6.16
N MET A 85 -3.64 8.80 6.15
CA MET A 85 -3.44 7.68 5.23
C MET A 85 -3.79 8.14 3.81
N PRO A 86 -3.01 7.79 2.78
CA PRO A 86 -3.24 8.23 1.41
C PRO A 86 -4.67 7.95 0.92
N ASP A 87 -5.21 6.78 1.26
CA ASP A 87 -6.56 6.35 0.86
C ASP A 87 -7.68 7.17 1.50
N ASN A 88 -7.38 7.86 2.61
CA ASN A 88 -8.32 8.70 3.35
C ASN A 88 -8.00 10.19 3.22
N GLN A 89 -6.99 10.55 2.42
CA GLN A 89 -6.56 11.93 2.29
C GLN A 89 -7.47 12.65 1.30
N GLU A 90 -8.50 13.30 1.80
CA GLU A 90 -9.39 14.12 1.00
C GLU A 90 -8.73 15.49 0.77
N ILE A 91 -8.16 15.69 -0.42
CA ILE A 91 -7.63 16.99 -0.86
C ILE A 91 -8.63 17.54 -1.86
N SER A 92 -9.17 18.73 -1.60
CA SER A 92 -10.03 19.45 -2.56
C SER A 92 -9.31 19.63 -3.89
N ASP A 93 -10.03 19.43 -5.00
CA ASP A 93 -9.45 19.54 -6.33
C ASP A 93 -8.88 20.94 -6.60
N ASN A 94 -9.48 21.98 -6.02
CA ASN A 94 -8.93 23.34 -6.06
C ASN A 94 -7.49 23.43 -5.50
N ILE A 95 -7.25 22.77 -4.36
CA ILE A 95 -5.92 22.74 -3.73
C ILE A 95 -4.94 21.92 -4.59
N LYS A 96 -5.39 20.82 -5.18
CA LYS A 96 -4.56 20.01 -6.09
C LYS A 96 -4.15 20.82 -7.31
N ASP A 97 -5.10 21.46 -7.98
CA ASP A 97 -4.88 22.22 -9.20
C ASP A 97 -3.97 23.42 -8.95
N LYS A 98 -4.18 24.13 -7.83
CA LYS A 98 -3.31 25.24 -7.42
C LYS A 98 -1.90 24.77 -7.11
N THR A 99 -1.74 23.67 -6.36
CA THR A 99 -0.43 23.07 -6.09
C THR A 99 0.29 22.71 -7.39
N LEU A 100 -0.43 22.08 -8.32
CA LEU A 100 0.12 21.63 -9.60
C LEU A 100 0.50 22.81 -10.50
N GLY A 101 -0.32 23.86 -10.52
CA GLY A 101 -0.08 25.09 -11.28
C GLY A 101 1.15 25.85 -10.77
N LEU A 102 1.26 26.05 -9.46
CA LEU A 102 2.42 26.72 -8.85
C LEU A 102 3.71 25.91 -9.07
N HIS A 103 3.64 24.58 -8.97
CA HIS A 103 4.78 23.72 -9.26
C HIS A 103 5.20 23.78 -10.73
N LYS A 104 4.25 23.78 -11.67
CA LYS A 104 4.52 23.97 -13.11
C LYS A 104 5.16 25.33 -13.41
N ALA A 105 4.84 26.36 -12.63
CA ALA A 105 5.46 27.68 -12.71
C ALA A 105 6.88 27.74 -12.09
N GLY A 106 7.43 26.62 -11.62
CA GLY A 106 8.78 26.52 -11.05
C GLY A 106 8.89 26.99 -9.60
N ILE A 107 7.75 27.18 -8.90
CA ILE A 107 7.76 27.63 -7.51
C ILE A 107 8.18 26.48 -6.61
N ASN A 108 9.08 26.76 -5.67
CA ASN A 108 9.56 25.77 -4.72
C ASN A 108 8.43 25.27 -3.79
N ILE A 109 8.42 23.98 -3.47
CA ILE A 109 7.39 23.33 -2.66
C ILE A 109 7.18 23.97 -1.27
N THR A 110 8.23 24.51 -0.66
CA THR A 110 8.13 25.22 0.63
C THR A 110 7.29 26.48 0.47
N ARG A 111 7.55 27.26 -0.59
CA ARG A 111 6.80 28.47 -0.95
C ARG A 111 5.36 28.16 -1.34
N ILE A 112 5.11 27.05 -2.04
CA ILE A 112 3.75 26.59 -2.37
C ILE A 112 2.95 26.30 -1.11
N ARG A 113 3.56 25.62 -0.13
CA ARG A 113 2.92 25.33 1.16
C ARG A 113 2.52 26.62 1.87
N ASP A 114 3.42 27.59 1.93
CA ASP A 114 3.13 28.87 2.57
C ASP A 114 1.95 29.56 1.88
N ILE A 115 1.94 29.64 0.54
CA ILE A 115 0.85 30.26 -0.23
C ILE A 115 -0.51 29.61 0.09
N ILE A 116 -0.58 28.27 0.08
CA ILE A 116 -1.82 27.54 0.30
C ILE A 116 -2.32 27.63 1.75
N GLN A 117 -1.43 27.84 2.72
CA GLN A 117 -1.78 27.91 4.14
C GLN A 117 -2.44 29.26 4.52
N TYR A 118 -2.28 30.30 3.70
CA TYR A 118 -2.82 31.65 3.95
C TYR A 118 -4.00 32.03 3.05
N ASP A 119 -4.53 31.11 2.24
CA ASP A 119 -5.83 31.23 1.56
C ASP A 119 -6.97 30.65 2.40
#